data_AF-A0A925TH80-F1
#
_entry.id   AF-A0A925TH80-F1
#
_cell.length_a   1.000
_cell.length_b   1.000
_cell.length_c   1.000
_cell.angle_alpha   90.00
_cell.angle_beta   90.00
_cell.angle_gamma   90.00
#
_symmetry.space_group_name_H-M   'P 1'
#
loop_
_entity.id
_entity.type
_entity.pdbx_description
1 polymer ?
#
loop_
_entity_poly.entity_id
_entity_poly.type
_entity_poly.pdbx_seq_one_letter_code
_entity_poly.pdbx_strand_id
1 'polypeptide(L)'
;SYGVAEGGFYNAEPNGLKAGVTTGAHSTDSTYNGLYSLARGTFPATATGSNYSADVRFVPFTPLQAWCADYFTSTELNNPALESTVWGNLADPDADGVSNLLEYALGGDPLVTSGTDIPVCALNSDTPPKLTLTFLRARADLTYLVQASSDLAIWTDLATNPGAVSPTVPVTVTDTPPPDAAKRFVRLRITGP
;
A
#
# COMPACT_ATOMS: atom_id res chain seq x y z
N SER A 1 -1.45 23.23 28.98
CA SER A 1 -1.00 21.95 28.38
C SER A 1 -1.83 21.74 27.13
N TYR A 2 -1.28 21.35 25.98
CA TYR A 2 -2.10 21.16 24.77
C TYR A 2 -2.71 19.76 24.79
N GLY A 3 -4.00 19.63 24.45
CA GLY A 3 -4.62 18.32 24.20
C GLY A 3 -4.31 17.92 22.77
N VAL A 4 -3.78 16.72 22.57
CA VAL A 4 -3.49 16.17 21.25
C VAL A 4 -4.62 15.19 20.93
N ALA A 5 -5.40 15.47 19.89
CA ALA A 5 -6.12 14.39 19.23
C ALA A 5 -5.07 13.61 18.44
N GLU A 6 -4.75 12.39 18.89
CA GLU A 6 -3.85 11.54 18.13
C GLU A 6 -4.54 11.21 16.80
N GLY A 7 -3.85 11.51 15.69
CA GLY A 7 -4.34 11.09 14.38
C GLY A 7 -4.25 9.58 14.29
N GLY A 8 -5.27 8.95 13.70
CA GLY A 8 -5.33 7.50 13.63
C GLY A 8 -6.37 6.95 12.66
N PHE A 9 -6.26 5.65 12.42
CA PHE A 9 -7.20 4.79 11.71
C PHE A 9 -8.30 4.37 12.69
N TYR A 10 -9.57 4.64 12.34
CA TYR A 10 -10.72 4.31 13.20
C TYR A 10 -11.84 3.63 12.42
N ASN A 11 -12.51 2.66 13.06
CA ASN A 11 -13.72 2.03 12.55
C ASN A 11 -14.93 2.92 12.88
N ALA A 12 -15.77 3.20 11.89
CA ALA A 12 -17.06 3.84 12.13
C ALA A 12 -18.09 2.76 12.54
N GLU A 13 -18.51 2.75 13.81
CA GLU A 13 -19.67 1.95 14.23
C GLU A 13 -20.99 2.72 14.01
N PRO A 14 -22.14 2.04 13.83
CA PRO A 14 -23.45 2.64 13.58
C PRO A 14 -23.93 3.66 14.64
N ASN A 15 -23.24 3.74 15.78
CA ASN A 15 -23.57 4.63 16.90
C ASN A 15 -22.41 5.56 17.31
N GLY A 16 -21.47 5.83 16.41
CA GLY A 16 -20.41 6.81 16.61
C GLY A 16 -19.11 6.26 17.21
N LEU A 17 -18.03 7.01 17.00
CA LEU A 17 -16.69 6.71 17.48
C LEU A 17 -16.65 6.76 19.02
N LYS A 18 -16.46 5.63 19.70
CA LYS A 18 -15.98 5.62 21.08
C LYS A 18 -14.44 5.69 21.11
N ALA A 19 -13.88 6.83 20.71
CA ALA A 19 -12.55 7.21 21.18
C ALA A 19 -12.70 7.72 22.62
N GLY A 20 -11.91 7.18 23.56
CA GLY A 20 -11.95 7.46 25.01
C GLY A 20 -11.56 8.89 25.43
N VAL A 21 -11.79 9.89 24.57
CA VAL A 21 -11.84 11.29 24.98
C VAL A 21 -13.31 11.64 25.08
N THR A 22 -13.79 11.93 26.30
CA THR A 22 -15.12 12.51 26.52
C THR A 22 -15.18 13.91 25.91
N THR A 23 -15.24 13.98 24.59
CA THR A 23 -15.65 15.13 23.81
C THR A 23 -16.82 14.63 22.98
N GLY A 24 -18.01 15.16 23.24
CA GLY A 24 -19.24 14.79 22.55
C GLY A 24 -19.22 15.16 21.07
N ALA A 25 -18.36 14.51 20.29
CA ALA A 25 -18.35 14.57 18.85
C ALA A 25 -19.48 13.70 18.33
N HIS A 26 -20.70 14.25 18.34
CA HIS A 26 -21.78 13.72 17.51
C HIS A 26 -21.51 14.14 16.06
N SER A 27 -20.98 13.21 15.26
CA SER A 27 -21.17 13.28 13.81
C SER A 27 -22.65 12.95 13.54
N THR A 28 -23.40 13.92 13.02
CA THR A 28 -24.77 13.70 12.51
C THR A 28 -24.79 13.41 11.01
N ASP A 29 -23.64 13.16 10.38
CA ASP A 29 -23.61 12.81 8.97
C ASP A 29 -23.85 11.30 8.80
N SER A 30 -25.12 10.94 8.79
CA SER A 30 -25.62 9.58 8.59
C SER A 30 -25.65 9.16 7.12
N THR A 31 -25.01 9.91 6.21
CA THR A 31 -25.11 9.66 4.76
C THR A 31 -23.93 8.91 4.14
N TYR A 32 -22.85 8.66 4.89
CA TYR A 32 -21.66 7.98 4.36
C TYR A 32 -21.19 6.80 5.22
N ASN A 33 -21.33 5.59 4.69
CA ASN A 33 -20.78 4.35 5.24
C ASN A 33 -19.35 4.14 4.71
N GLY A 34 -18.29 4.46 5.47
CA GLY A 34 -16.89 4.25 5.06
C GLY A 34 -15.86 4.36 6.21
N LEU A 35 -14.63 3.89 5.97
CA LEU A 35 -13.48 4.03 6.89
C LEU A 35 -12.80 5.40 6.73
N TYR A 36 -12.39 6.03 7.84
CA TYR A 36 -11.80 7.38 7.84
C TYR A 36 -10.52 7.49 8.67
N SER A 37 -9.63 8.40 8.28
CA SER A 37 -8.51 8.86 9.13
C SER A 37 -8.83 10.23 9.74
N LEU A 38 -8.43 10.44 11.00
CA LEU A 38 -8.44 11.77 11.63
C LEU A 38 -7.10 12.47 11.37
N ALA A 39 -7.15 13.65 10.75
CA ALA A 39 -5.97 14.50 10.59
C ALA A 39 -5.54 15.11 11.95
N ARG A 40 -4.23 15.10 12.24
CA ARG A 40 -3.66 15.63 13.50
C ARG A 40 -3.95 17.12 13.66
N GLY A 41 -4.51 17.51 14.80
CA GLY A 41 -4.67 18.90 15.23
C GLY A 41 -4.13 19.12 16.64
N THR A 42 -3.44 20.23 16.90
CA THR A 42 -2.97 20.62 18.24
C THR A 42 -3.95 21.63 18.84
N PHE A 43 -4.50 21.34 20.03
CA PHE A 43 -5.49 22.23 20.67
C PHE A 43 -4.91 22.91 21.93
N PRO A 44 -5.03 24.24 22.08
CA PRO A 44 -4.66 24.92 23.32
C PRO A 44 -5.60 24.51 24.45
N ALA A 45 -5.14 23.65 25.37
CA ALA A 45 -5.92 23.35 26.57
C ALA A 45 -5.64 24.42 27.63
N THR A 46 -6.35 25.54 27.52
CA THR A 46 -6.67 26.41 28.65
C THR A 46 -7.80 27.38 28.28
N ALA A 47 -9.06 26.94 28.41
CA ALA A 47 -10.17 27.80 28.83
C ALA A 47 -11.32 26.90 29.28
N THR A 48 -11.57 26.87 30.59
CA THR A 48 -12.78 26.29 31.16
C THR A 48 -13.98 27.09 30.63
N GLY A 49 -14.88 26.46 29.86
CA GLY A 49 -16.14 27.09 29.41
C GLY A 49 -16.15 27.70 28.00
N SER A 50 -15.15 27.44 27.15
CA SER A 50 -15.21 27.80 25.72
C SER A 50 -15.52 26.59 24.84
N ASN A 51 -16.51 26.72 23.95
CA ASN A 51 -16.74 25.75 22.87
C ASN A 51 -15.64 25.91 21.83
N TYR A 52 -14.72 24.94 21.75
CA TYR A 52 -13.78 24.85 20.65
C TYR A 52 -14.47 24.14 19.49
N SER A 53 -14.65 24.83 18.37
CA SER A 53 -15.00 24.18 17.11
C SER A 53 -13.71 23.73 16.46
N ALA A 54 -13.54 22.41 16.34
CA ALA A 54 -12.48 21.81 15.56
C ALA A 54 -13.08 21.28 14.26
N ASP A 55 -12.50 21.65 13.12
CA ASP A 55 -12.82 20.98 11.87
C ASP A 55 -12.23 19.57 11.93
N VAL A 56 -13.10 18.59 12.23
CA VAL A 56 -12.77 17.19 12.05
C VAL A 56 -12.84 16.89 10.55
N ARG A 57 -11.68 16.90 9.89
CA ARG A 57 -11.61 16.53 8.48
C ARG A 57 -11.57 15.01 8.35
N PHE A 58 -12.66 14.46 7.85
CA PHE A 58 -12.70 13.08 7.38
C PHE A 58 -11.98 12.99 6.04
N VAL A 59 -10.89 12.24 5.98
CA VAL A 59 -10.21 11.91 4.74
C VAL A 59 -10.51 10.45 4.42
N PRO A 60 -11.08 10.15 3.24
CA PRO A 60 -11.29 8.76 2.83
C PRO A 60 -9.94 8.05 2.71
N PHE A 61 -9.89 6.78 3.10
CA PHE A 61 -8.69 5.98 2.89
C PHE A 61 -8.36 5.86 1.40
N THR A 62 -7.06 5.90 1.10
CA THR A 62 -6.57 5.38 -0.18
C THR A 62 -6.89 3.88 -0.28
N PRO A 63 -6.97 3.32 -1.50
CA PRO A 63 -7.16 1.88 -1.67
C PRO A 63 -6.14 1.02 -0.90
N LEU A 64 -4.87 1.43 -0.83
CA LEU A 64 -3.83 0.78 -0.03
C LEU A 64 -4.11 0.87 1.48
N GLN A 65 -4.52 2.03 1.99
CA GLN A 65 -4.88 2.19 3.41
C GLN A 65 -6.11 1.38 3.82
N ALA A 66 -7.10 1.28 2.93
CA ALA A 66 -8.27 0.44 3.14
C ALA A 66 -7.85 -1.04 3.21
N TRP A 67 -6.99 -1.48 2.29
CA TRP A 67 -6.42 -2.82 2.33
C TRP A 67 -5.62 -3.08 3.61
N CYS A 68 -4.76 -2.15 4.05
CA CYS A 68 -4.05 -2.30 5.34
C CYS A 68 -5.03 -2.47 6.51
N ALA A 69 -6.17 -1.79 6.51
CA ALA A 69 -7.19 -1.91 7.55
C ALA A 69 -7.97 -3.24 7.54
N ASP A 70 -7.92 -4.00 6.43
CA ASP A 70 -8.48 -5.35 6.36
C ASP A 70 -7.55 -6.38 7.04
N TYR A 71 -6.23 -6.13 7.09
CA TYR A 71 -5.24 -7.04 7.66
C TYR A 71 -4.74 -6.66 9.05
N PHE A 72 -4.60 -5.36 9.32
CA PHE A 72 -4.02 -4.85 10.56
C PHE A 72 -5.07 -4.17 11.42
N THR A 73 -5.00 -4.38 12.73
CA THR A 73 -5.90 -3.75 13.68
C THR A 73 -5.66 -2.24 13.76
N SER A 74 -6.68 -1.48 14.18
CA SER A 74 -6.53 -0.04 14.41
C SER A 74 -5.45 0.27 15.46
N THR A 75 -5.23 -0.58 16.45
CA THR A 75 -4.15 -0.43 17.43
C THR A 75 -2.78 -0.51 16.78
N GLU A 76 -2.58 -1.45 15.85
CA GLU A 76 -1.31 -1.61 15.14
C GLU A 76 -1.07 -0.43 14.20
N LEU A 77 -2.06 -0.09 13.38
CA LEU A 77 -2.00 1.03 12.43
C LEU A 77 -1.78 2.39 13.13
N ASN A 78 -2.22 2.54 14.38
CA ASN A 78 -2.02 3.74 15.18
C ASN A 78 -0.72 3.75 16.00
N ASN A 79 0.10 2.69 15.90
CA ASN A 79 1.36 2.61 16.60
C ASN A 79 2.53 2.85 15.61
N PRO A 80 3.16 4.03 15.62
CA PRO A 80 4.28 4.34 14.74
C PRO A 80 5.50 3.42 14.95
N ALA A 81 5.66 2.84 16.14
CA ALA A 81 6.75 1.90 16.40
C ALA A 81 6.60 0.58 15.61
N LEU A 82 5.41 0.29 15.09
CA LEU A 82 5.11 -0.89 14.28
C LEU A 82 5.12 -0.59 12.77
N GLU A 83 5.30 0.66 12.36
CA GLU A 83 5.25 1.04 10.94
C GLU A 83 6.29 0.27 10.12
N SER A 84 7.54 0.21 10.57
CA SER A 84 8.62 -0.42 9.81
C SER A 84 8.60 -1.95 9.86
N THR A 85 7.79 -2.56 10.72
CA THR A 85 7.84 -4.02 10.97
C THR A 85 6.51 -4.73 10.78
N VAL A 86 5.39 -4.01 10.77
CA VAL A 86 4.05 -4.60 10.65
C VAL A 86 3.30 -3.99 9.48
N TRP A 87 2.92 -2.72 9.54
CA TRP A 87 1.88 -2.21 8.62
C TRP A 87 2.38 -1.26 7.54
N GLY A 88 3.60 -0.73 7.66
CA GLY A 88 4.15 0.23 6.69
C GLY A 88 4.46 -0.44 5.35
N ASN A 89 4.55 0.38 4.31
CA ASN A 89 4.72 -0.10 2.93
C ASN A 89 5.95 -0.99 2.69
N LEU A 90 7.00 -0.80 3.49
CA LEU A 90 8.26 -1.55 3.41
C LEU A 90 8.37 -2.63 4.49
N ALA A 91 7.35 -2.77 5.36
CA ALA A 91 7.30 -3.86 6.32
C ALA A 91 6.98 -5.19 5.63
N ASP A 92 7.44 -6.27 6.25
CA ASP A 92 7.32 -7.67 5.82
C ASP A 92 7.03 -8.47 7.11
N PRO A 93 5.75 -8.50 7.56
CA PRO A 93 5.40 -9.05 8.88
C PRO A 93 5.44 -10.57 8.93
N ASP A 94 5.28 -11.26 7.80
CA ASP A 94 5.34 -12.71 7.65
C ASP A 94 6.72 -13.23 7.23
N ALA A 95 7.67 -12.32 6.94
CA ALA A 95 9.09 -12.56 6.78
C ALA A 95 9.45 -13.44 5.56
N ASP A 96 8.74 -13.27 4.45
CA ASP A 96 8.99 -14.00 3.21
C ASP A 96 9.79 -13.20 2.16
N GLY A 97 10.12 -11.94 2.48
CA GLY A 97 10.87 -11.03 1.65
C GLY A 97 10.01 -10.15 0.74
N VAL A 98 8.67 -10.23 0.84
CA VAL A 98 7.73 -9.42 0.09
C VAL A 98 7.14 -8.34 1.00
N SER A 99 7.44 -7.08 0.69
CA SER A 99 6.91 -5.96 1.47
C SER A 99 5.40 -5.79 1.27
N ASN A 100 4.70 -5.22 2.25
CA ASN A 100 3.27 -4.88 2.16
C ASN A 100 2.84 -4.16 0.87
N LEU A 101 3.67 -3.26 0.32
CA LEU A 101 3.36 -2.60 -0.95
C LEU A 101 3.37 -3.57 -2.14
N LEU A 102 4.29 -4.53 -2.13
CA LEU A 102 4.36 -5.59 -3.15
C LEU A 102 3.22 -6.58 -2.96
N GLU A 103 2.92 -7.00 -1.73
CA GLU A 103 1.75 -7.82 -1.40
C GLU A 103 0.46 -7.20 -1.95
N TYR A 104 0.23 -5.92 -1.65
CA TYR A 104 -0.90 -5.17 -2.16
C TYR A 104 -0.95 -5.13 -3.68
N ALA A 105 0.20 -4.87 -4.32
CA ALA A 105 0.31 -4.75 -5.77
C ALA A 105 0.09 -6.08 -6.51
N LEU A 106 0.55 -7.17 -5.92
CA LEU A 106 0.59 -8.49 -6.55
C LEU A 106 -0.59 -9.36 -6.09
N GLY A 107 -1.34 -8.90 -5.09
CA GLY A 107 -2.60 -9.49 -4.63
C GLY A 107 -2.41 -10.59 -3.59
N GLY A 108 -1.31 -10.57 -2.85
CA GLY A 108 -1.05 -11.51 -1.77
C GLY A 108 -1.60 -11.06 -0.41
N ASP A 109 -1.13 -11.73 0.64
CA ASP A 109 -1.59 -11.62 2.01
C ASP A 109 -0.38 -11.33 2.92
N PRO A 110 -0.29 -10.15 3.54
CA PRO A 110 0.89 -9.75 4.30
C PRO A 110 1.09 -10.56 5.59
N LEU A 111 0.11 -11.39 5.98
CA LEU A 111 0.18 -12.20 7.19
C LEU A 111 0.46 -13.68 6.89
N VAL A 112 0.63 -14.05 5.61
CA VAL A 112 0.76 -15.44 5.17
C VAL A 112 1.85 -15.57 4.11
N THR A 113 2.97 -16.19 4.53
CA THR A 113 4.09 -16.51 3.65
C THR A 113 3.60 -17.26 2.41
N SER A 114 3.81 -16.65 1.24
CA SER A 114 3.21 -17.06 -0.02
C SER A 114 4.23 -17.03 -1.15
N GLY A 115 4.06 -17.91 -2.14
CA GLY A 115 4.88 -17.91 -3.35
C GLY A 115 4.17 -17.34 -4.57
N THR A 116 2.88 -17.02 -4.45
CA THR A 116 2.01 -16.70 -5.60
C THR A 116 2.02 -15.24 -6.02
N ASP A 117 2.44 -14.38 -5.12
CA ASP A 117 2.61 -12.94 -5.21
C ASP A 117 4.06 -12.56 -5.57
N ILE A 118 4.95 -13.54 -5.77
CA ILE A 118 6.34 -13.31 -6.17
C ILE A 118 6.48 -13.24 -7.70
N PRO A 119 7.07 -12.17 -8.29
CA PRO A 119 7.37 -12.13 -9.71
C PRO A 119 8.32 -13.24 -10.14
N VAL A 120 7.96 -13.98 -11.19
CA VAL A 120 8.75 -15.09 -11.72
C VAL A 120 9.55 -14.63 -12.93
N CYS A 121 10.86 -14.87 -12.89
CA CYS A 121 11.78 -14.61 -13.99
C CYS A 121 12.16 -15.94 -14.68
N ALA A 122 12.06 -16.01 -16.01
CA ALA A 122 12.34 -17.21 -16.78
C ALA A 122 12.94 -16.90 -18.15
N LEU A 123 13.51 -17.90 -18.82
CA LEU A 123 13.81 -17.83 -20.25
C LEU A 123 12.64 -18.45 -21.02
N ASN A 124 12.17 -17.77 -22.06
CA ASN A 124 11.19 -18.35 -22.97
C ASN A 124 11.83 -19.39 -23.91
N SER A 125 11.00 -20.04 -24.72
CA SER A 125 11.42 -21.07 -25.68
C SER A 125 11.83 -20.52 -27.06
N ASP A 126 12.04 -19.21 -27.20
CA ASP A 126 12.50 -18.63 -28.47
C ASP A 126 13.93 -19.11 -28.79
N THR A 127 14.35 -18.93 -30.04
CA THR A 127 15.74 -19.16 -30.46
C THR A 127 16.30 -17.89 -31.10
N PRO A 128 17.19 -17.14 -30.42
CA PRO A 128 17.69 -17.35 -29.06
C PRO A 128 16.62 -17.11 -27.97
N PRO A 129 16.76 -17.73 -26.78
CA PRO A 129 15.81 -17.53 -25.69
C PRO A 129 15.90 -16.10 -25.15
N LYS A 130 14.77 -15.56 -24.71
CA LYS A 130 14.63 -14.22 -24.14
C LYS A 130 14.19 -14.30 -22.69
N LEU A 131 14.65 -13.34 -21.89
CA LEU A 131 14.26 -13.20 -20.50
C LEU A 131 12.80 -12.72 -20.42
N THR A 132 12.00 -13.31 -19.54
CA THR A 132 10.61 -12.95 -19.29
C THR A 132 10.39 -12.71 -17.82
N LEU A 133 9.57 -11.71 -17.50
CA LEU A 133 9.09 -11.44 -16.14
C LEU A 133 7.57 -11.61 -16.10
N THR A 134 7.10 -12.51 -15.25
CA THR A 134 5.69 -12.85 -15.08
C THR A 134 5.23 -12.49 -13.67
N PHE A 135 4.12 -11.76 -13.55
CA PHE A 135 3.57 -11.30 -12.25
C PHE A 135 2.08 -11.00 -12.35
N LEU A 136 1.38 -10.95 -11.23
CA LEU A 136 -0.01 -10.48 -11.15
C LEU A 136 -0.06 -8.96 -11.08
N ARG A 137 -1.01 -8.35 -11.79
CA ARG A 137 -1.28 -6.91 -11.69
C ARG A 137 -2.60 -6.71 -10.97
N ALA A 138 -2.61 -6.82 -9.65
CA ALA A 138 -3.84 -6.92 -8.86
C ALA A 138 -4.53 -5.57 -8.60
N ARG A 139 -3.85 -4.44 -8.84
CA ARG A 139 -4.32 -3.09 -8.49
C ARG A 139 -4.20 -2.11 -9.65
N ALA A 140 -5.18 -1.23 -9.77
CA ALA A 140 -5.26 -0.23 -10.86
C ALA A 140 -4.68 1.13 -10.45
N ASP A 141 -4.63 1.40 -9.15
CA ASP A 141 -4.19 2.65 -8.51
C ASP A 141 -2.67 2.75 -8.35
N LEU A 142 -1.93 1.68 -8.65
CA LEU A 142 -0.46 1.66 -8.67
C LEU A 142 0.09 1.74 -10.09
N THR A 143 1.34 2.18 -10.20
CA THR A 143 2.12 2.06 -11.44
C THR A 143 3.12 0.92 -11.36
N TYR A 144 3.08 0.04 -12.37
CA TYR A 144 3.93 -1.12 -12.55
C TYR A 144 4.90 -0.82 -13.69
N LEU A 145 6.18 -0.67 -13.36
CA LEU A 145 7.23 -0.38 -14.33
C LEU A 145 8.18 -1.57 -14.43
N VAL A 146 8.12 -2.28 -15.55
CA VAL A 146 9.09 -3.35 -15.84
C VAL A 146 10.31 -2.72 -16.47
N GLN A 147 11.47 -2.96 -15.90
CA GLN A 147 12.73 -2.39 -16.36
C GLN A 147 13.75 -3.49 -16.61
N ALA A 148 14.68 -3.23 -17.52
CA ALA A 148 15.81 -4.09 -17.76
C ALA A 148 17.13 -3.33 -17.74
N SER A 149 18.20 -4.05 -17.48
CA SER A 149 19.56 -3.53 -17.39
C SER A 149 20.55 -4.56 -17.91
N SER A 150 21.70 -4.09 -18.38
CA SER A 150 22.83 -4.94 -18.75
C SER A 150 23.97 -4.89 -17.73
N ASP A 151 23.90 -4.01 -16.73
CA ASP A 151 24.97 -3.74 -15.75
C ASP A 151 24.49 -3.55 -14.31
N LEU A 152 23.17 -3.67 -14.05
CA LEU A 152 22.49 -3.36 -12.78
C LEU A 152 22.53 -1.89 -12.34
N ALA A 153 23.17 -1.01 -13.12
CA ALA A 153 23.31 0.40 -12.82
C ALA A 153 22.34 1.24 -13.65
N ILE A 154 22.33 1.06 -14.97
CA ILE A 154 21.46 1.78 -15.90
C ILE A 154 20.26 0.89 -16.20
N TRP A 155 19.07 1.40 -15.88
CA TRP A 155 17.80 0.71 -16.08
C TRP A 155 16.99 1.42 -17.15
N THR A 156 16.50 0.66 -18.13
CA THR A 156 15.62 1.12 -19.21
C THR A 156 14.24 0.51 -19.06
N ASP A 157 13.21 1.29 -19.32
CA ASP A 157 11.83 0.82 -19.22
C ASP A 157 11.50 -0.11 -20.39
N LEU A 158 10.96 -1.29 -20.07
CA LEU A 158 10.42 -2.24 -21.04
C LEU A 158 8.91 -2.05 -21.23
N ALA A 159 8.19 -1.86 -20.13
CA ALA A 159 6.74 -1.69 -20.15
C ALA A 159 6.26 -0.91 -18.92
N THR A 160 5.25 -0.06 -19.13
CA THR A 160 4.51 0.62 -18.06
C THR A 160 3.08 0.08 -18.04
N ASN A 161 2.61 -0.37 -16.89
CA ASN A 161 1.28 -0.96 -16.67
C ASN A 161 0.90 -2.02 -17.72
N PRO A 162 1.74 -3.06 -17.93
CA PRO A 162 1.45 -4.09 -18.92
C PRO A 162 0.21 -4.92 -18.52
N GLY A 163 -0.52 -5.38 -19.53
CA GLY A 163 -1.66 -6.28 -19.33
C GLY A 163 -2.87 -5.66 -18.61
N ALA A 164 -3.89 -6.50 -18.40
CA ALA A 164 -5.08 -6.12 -17.66
C ALA A 164 -4.84 -6.15 -16.14
N VAL A 165 -5.60 -5.36 -15.38
CA VAL A 165 -5.66 -5.49 -13.93
C VAL A 165 -6.42 -6.78 -13.61
N SER A 166 -5.76 -7.73 -12.97
CA SER A 166 -6.34 -9.00 -12.55
C SER A 166 -5.58 -9.59 -11.36
N PRO A 167 -6.27 -10.02 -10.30
CA PRO A 167 -5.65 -10.73 -9.17
C PRO A 167 -5.41 -12.22 -9.46
N THR A 168 -5.83 -12.74 -10.63
CA THR A 168 -5.73 -14.18 -10.95
C THR A 168 -5.11 -14.47 -12.30
N VAL A 169 -5.10 -13.49 -13.22
CA VAL A 169 -4.51 -13.63 -14.54
C VAL A 169 -3.14 -12.95 -14.56
N PRO A 170 -2.04 -13.70 -14.70
CA PRO A 170 -0.71 -13.11 -14.73
C PRO A 170 -0.45 -12.38 -16.04
N VAL A 171 0.42 -11.39 -15.96
CA VAL A 171 0.99 -10.65 -17.08
C VAL A 171 2.41 -11.14 -17.28
N THR A 172 2.82 -11.37 -18.53
CA THR A 172 4.20 -11.70 -18.88
C THR A 172 4.78 -10.62 -19.79
N VAL A 173 5.94 -10.08 -19.42
CA VAL A 173 6.71 -9.13 -20.22
C VAL A 173 7.99 -9.80 -20.68
N THR A 174 8.22 -9.81 -21.99
CA THR A 174 9.44 -10.35 -22.61
C THR A 174 10.43 -9.24 -22.88
N ASP A 175 11.66 -9.43 -22.40
CA ASP A 175 12.78 -8.56 -22.68
C ASP A 175 13.15 -8.58 -24.18
N THR A 176 13.54 -7.41 -24.69
CA THR A 176 14.11 -7.26 -26.03
C THR A 176 15.51 -6.65 -25.88
N PRO A 177 16.54 -7.49 -25.64
CA PRO A 177 17.87 -7.00 -25.36
C PRO A 177 18.49 -6.29 -26.59
N PRO A 178 19.34 -5.28 -26.38
CA PRO A 178 20.21 -4.75 -27.43
C PRO A 178 21.07 -5.87 -28.04
N PRO A 179 21.45 -5.79 -29.33
CA PRO A 179 22.21 -6.84 -30.02
C PRO A 179 23.55 -7.22 -29.38
N ASP A 180 24.16 -6.28 -28.64
CA ASP A 180 25.47 -6.39 -28.00
C ASP A 180 25.39 -6.69 -26.48
N ALA A 181 24.19 -6.91 -25.94
CA ALA A 181 24.02 -7.19 -24.53
C ALA A 181 24.51 -8.60 -24.15
N ALA A 182 25.70 -8.68 -23.56
CA ALA A 182 26.26 -9.94 -23.05
C ALA A 182 25.55 -10.47 -21.79
N LYS A 183 24.86 -9.59 -21.05
CA LYS A 183 24.10 -9.90 -19.83
C LYS A 183 22.80 -9.11 -19.82
N ARG A 184 21.77 -9.68 -19.19
CA ARG A 184 20.47 -9.06 -18.98
C ARG A 184 19.94 -9.33 -17.58
N PHE A 185 19.37 -8.30 -16.99
CA PHE A 185 18.67 -8.29 -15.72
C PHE A 185 17.31 -7.64 -15.93
N VAL A 186 16.28 -8.13 -15.27
CA VAL A 186 14.93 -7.54 -15.27
C VAL A 186 14.49 -7.28 -13.84
N ARG A 187 13.71 -6.23 -13.62
CA ARG A 187 13.05 -5.95 -12.35
C ARG A 187 11.65 -5.40 -12.57
N LEU A 188 10.79 -5.63 -11.60
CA LEU A 188 9.53 -4.91 -11.44
C LEU A 188 9.73 -3.79 -10.42
N ARG A 189 9.32 -2.58 -10.78
CA ARG A 189 9.25 -1.44 -9.86
C ARG A 189 7.79 -1.05 -9.68
N ILE A 190 7.34 -1.04 -8.44
CA ILE A 190 6.02 -0.55 -8.05
C ILE A 190 6.16 0.85 -7.46
N THR A 191 5.29 1.76 -7.88
CA THR A 191 5.13 3.07 -7.24
C THR A 191 3.66 3.30 -6.94
N GLY A 192 3.37 3.61 -5.67
CA GLY A 192 2.03 4.04 -5.23
C GLY A 192 1.80 5.55 -5.43
N PRO A 193 0.55 6.00 -5.21
CA PRO A 193 0.18 7.41 -5.22
C PRO A 193 0.84 8.24 -4.12
#